data_AF-A0A7C4FBU8-F1
#
_entry.id   AF-A0A7C4FBU8-F1
#
_cell.length_a   1.000
_cell.length_b   1.000
_cell.length_c   1.000
_cell.angle_alpha   90.00
_cell.angle_beta   90.00
_cell.angle_gamma   90.00
#
_symmetry.space_group_name_H-M   'P 1'
#
loop_
_entity.id
_entity.type
_entity.pdbx_description
1 polymer ?
#
loop_
_entity_poly.entity_id
_entity_poly.type
_entity_poly.pdbx_seq_one_letter_code
_entity_poly.pdbx_strand_id
1 'polypeptide(L)'
;MQYVYIQNSVFNEILYHSRENPNIEIAGFLIGEIRNGYVVINSSIRAKPSEAGHARVVVDRDFIARVADDIVKGRIRGRIVGWYHSHPGLGVFMSVDDLKTHQT
;
A
#
# COMPACT_ATOMS: atom_id res chain seq x y z
N MET A 1 14.86 6.72 -16.64
CA MET A 1 13.50 6.21 -16.38
C MET A 1 13.62 5.15 -15.30
N GLN A 2 12.90 5.27 -14.18
CA GLN A 2 12.78 4.18 -13.21
C GLN A 2 11.43 3.49 -13.44
N TYR A 3 11.44 2.17 -13.60
CA TYR A 3 10.23 1.39 -13.87
C TYR A 3 9.69 0.76 -12.59
N VAL A 4 8.38 0.55 -12.53
CA VAL A 4 7.71 -0.23 -11.50
C VAL A 4 7.01 -1.40 -12.18
N TYR A 5 7.36 -2.62 -11.77
CA TYR A 5 6.72 -3.85 -12.23
C TYR A 5 5.86 -4.39 -11.10
N ILE A 6 4.55 -4.52 -11.34
CA ILE A 6 3.62 -5.14 -10.42
C ILE A 6 3.17 -6.48 -10.98
N GLN A 7 3.22 -7.54 -10.17
CA GLN A 7 2.64 -8.82 -10.57
C GLN A 7 1.12 -8.68 -10.75
N ASN A 8 0.57 -9.29 -11.81
CA ASN A 8 -0.87 -9.25 -12.08
C ASN A 8 -1.73 -9.76 -10.91
N SER A 9 -1.24 -10.78 -10.19
CA SER A 9 -1.90 -11.28 -8.98
C SER A 9 -2.05 -10.21 -7.91
N VAL A 10 -0.99 -9.43 -7.66
CA VAL A 10 -0.98 -8.36 -6.67
C VAL A 10 -1.86 -7.19 -7.11
N PHE A 11 -1.80 -6.82 -8.39
CA PHE A 11 -2.69 -5.80 -8.95
C PHE A 11 -4.17 -6.18 -8.76
N ASN A 12 -4.51 -7.44 -9.07
CA ASN A 12 -5.87 -7.94 -8.90
C ASN A 12 -6.30 -8.01 -7.42
N GLU A 13 -5.39 -8.35 -6.51
CA GLU A 13 -5.67 -8.33 -5.06
C GLU A 13 -6.00 -6.92 -4.58
N ILE A 14 -5.20 -5.92 -4.98
CA ILE A 14 -5.43 -4.51 -4.63
C ILE A 14 -6.73 -4.02 -5.24
N LEU A 15 -7.02 -4.40 -6.50
CA LEU A 15 -8.28 -4.06 -7.17
C LEU A 15 -9.50 -4.70 -6.49
N TYR A 16 -9.36 -5.92 -5.98
CA TYR A 16 -10.42 -6.57 -5.23
C TYR A 16 -10.63 -5.88 -3.89
N HIS A 17 -9.56 -5.60 -3.14
CA HIS A 17 -9.62 -4.88 -1.87
C HIS A 17 -10.27 -3.50 -2.02
N SER A 18 -9.94 -2.72 -3.05
CA SER A 18 -10.54 -1.41 -3.28
C SER A 18 -12.04 -1.48 -3.64
N ARG A 19 -12.51 -2.62 -4.18
CA ARG A 19 -13.91 -2.84 -4.52
C ARG A 19 -14.75 -3.39 -3.37
N GLU A 20 -14.14 -3.94 -2.32
CA GLU A 20 -14.87 -4.43 -1.14
C GLU A 20 -15.62 -3.29 -0.43
N ASN A 21 -15.06 -2.08 -0.45
CA ASN A 21 -15.62 -0.92 0.23
C ASN A 21 -15.64 0.31 -0.70
N PRO A 22 -16.67 0.46 -1.56
CA PRO A 22 -16.71 1.52 -2.57
C PRO A 22 -17.06 2.91 -2.02
N ASN A 23 -17.25 3.05 -0.70
CA ASN A 23 -17.68 4.30 -0.06
C ASN A 23 -16.61 4.90 0.88
N ILE A 24 -15.56 4.14 1.23
CA ILE A 24 -14.50 4.57 2.13
C ILE A 24 -13.13 4.29 1.52
N GLU A 25 -12.14 5.09 1.90
CA GLU A 25 -10.75 4.81 1.57
C GLU A 25 -10.25 3.59 2.33
N ILE A 26 -9.54 2.71 1.62
CA ILE A 26 -8.77 1.61 2.19
C ILE A 26 -7.29 1.85 1.91
N ALA A 27 -6.41 1.18 2.64
CA ALA A 27 -4.96 1.31 2.44
C ALA A 27 -4.24 -0.04 2.56
N GLY A 28 -2.99 -0.08 2.11
CA GLY A 28 -2.10 -1.21 2.32
C GLY A 28 -0.66 -0.95 1.90
N PHE A 29 0.20 -1.93 2.15
CA PHE A 29 1.62 -1.88 1.82
C PHE A 29 1.93 -2.71 0.57
N LEU A 30 2.84 -2.19 -0.24
CA LEU A 30 3.39 -2.88 -1.40
C LEU A 30 4.70 -3.54 -0.98
N ILE A 31 4.78 -4.86 -1.16
CA ILE A 31 5.94 -5.66 -0.77
C ILE A 31 6.67 -6.13 -2.02
N GLY A 32 7.99 -6.05 -1.97
CA GLY A 32 8.81 -6.51 -3.09
C GLY A 32 10.29 -6.21 -2.93
N GLU A 33 10.93 -5.86 -4.05
CA GLU A 33 12.38 -5.69 -4.16
C GLU A 33 12.71 -4.44 -4.99
N ILE A 34 13.77 -3.75 -4.58
CA ILE A 34 14.41 -2.72 -5.40
C ILE A 34 15.57 -3.39 -6.14
N ARG A 35 15.53 -3.32 -7.47
CA ARG A 35 16.58 -3.82 -8.37
C ARG A 35 17.23 -2.63 -9.06
N ASN A 36 18.36 -2.85 -9.73
CA ASN A 36 19.14 -1.79 -10.37
C ASN A 36 18.29 -1.03 -11.41
N GLY A 37 17.73 0.11 -10.99
CA GLY A 37 16.92 1.01 -11.82
C GLY A 37 15.41 0.72 -11.85
N TYR A 38 14.88 -0.25 -11.11
CA TYR A 38 13.44 -0.53 -11.09
C TYR A 38 12.95 -1.23 -9.80
N VAL A 39 11.67 -1.09 -9.50
CA VAL A 39 10.99 -1.74 -8.38
C VAL A 39 10.16 -2.91 -8.89
N VAL A 40 10.20 -4.05 -8.19
CA VAL A 40 9.33 -5.19 -8.43
C VAL A 40 8.42 -5.37 -7.23
N ILE A 41 7.11 -5.33 -7.44
CA ILE A 41 6.07 -5.58 -6.43
C ILE A 41 5.52 -6.98 -6.68
N ASN A 42 5.69 -7.86 -5.70
CA ASN A 42 5.32 -9.28 -5.79
C ASN A 42 4.37 -9.74 -4.67
N SER A 43 4.06 -8.88 -3.70
CA SER A 43 3.06 -9.13 -2.66
C SER A 43 2.45 -7.80 -2.19
N SER A 44 1.28 -7.87 -1.57
CA SER A 44 0.67 -6.73 -0.88
C SER A 44 0.17 -7.15 0.51
N ILE A 45 0.06 -6.18 1.41
CA ILE A 45 -0.50 -6.37 2.74
C ILE A 45 -1.61 -5.36 2.92
N ARG A 46 -2.85 -5.81 3.10
CA ARG A 46 -3.98 -4.93 3.43
C ARG A 46 -3.75 -4.33 4.81
N ALA A 47 -3.83 -3.01 4.91
CA ALA A 47 -3.72 -2.35 6.20
C ALA A 47 -4.99 -2.58 7.02
N LYS A 48 -4.85 -2.67 8.33
CA LYS A 48 -5.96 -2.46 9.25
C LYS A 48 -5.97 -0.97 9.64
N PRO A 49 -6.87 -0.14 9.08
CA PRO A 49 -6.89 1.27 9.40
C PRO A 49 -7.37 1.50 10.84
N SER A 50 -6.79 2.49 11.51
CA SER A 50 -7.30 3.04 12.77
C SER A 50 -8.47 4.01 12.53
N GLU A 51 -8.52 4.60 11.34
CA GLU A 51 -9.58 5.50 10.87
C GLU A 51 -9.78 5.26 9.36
N ALA A 52 -11.03 5.15 8.91
CA ALA A 52 -11.37 5.05 7.50
C ALA A 52 -12.69 5.79 7.23
N GLY A 53 -12.67 6.69 6.25
CA GLY A 53 -13.81 7.48 5.80
C GLY A 53 -13.73 7.74 4.30
N HIS A 54 -14.63 8.56 3.76
CA HIS A 54 -14.76 8.76 2.31
C HIS A 54 -13.52 9.36 1.63
N ALA A 55 -12.79 10.24 2.34
CA ALA A 55 -11.66 11.00 1.81
C ALA A 55 -10.46 11.00 2.79
N ARG A 56 -10.39 9.98 3.64
CA ARG A 56 -9.32 9.82 4.64
C ARG A 56 -9.19 8.38 5.08
N VAL A 57 -7.96 7.88 5.11
CA VAL A 57 -7.58 6.64 5.77
C VAL A 57 -6.31 6.85 6.61
N VAL A 58 -6.31 6.32 7.82
CA VAL A 58 -5.14 6.35 8.72
C VAL A 58 -4.79 4.92 9.10
N VAL A 59 -3.53 4.55 8.90
CA VAL A 59 -3.01 3.22 9.28
C VAL A 59 -2.34 3.31 10.65
N ASP A 60 -2.65 2.33 11.49
CA ASP A 60 -2.08 2.20 12.83
C ASP A 60 -0.54 2.02 12.79
N ARG A 61 0.18 2.79 13.59
CA ARG A 61 1.65 2.68 13.74
C ARG A 61 2.07 1.30 14.26
N ASP A 62 1.28 0.70 15.14
CA ASP A 62 1.57 -0.64 15.64
C ASP A 62 1.39 -1.69 14.54
N PHE A 63 0.49 -1.46 13.59
CA PHE A 63 0.34 -2.31 12.42
C PHE A 63 1.57 -2.23 11.52
N ILE A 64 2.07 -1.02 11.26
CA ILE A 64 3.33 -0.82 10.50
C ILE A 64 4.50 -1.53 11.19
N ALA A 65 4.63 -1.37 12.51
CA ALA A 65 5.69 -2.00 13.29
C ALA A 65 5.61 -3.54 13.23
N ARG A 66 4.41 -4.12 13.30
CA ARG A 66 4.21 -5.57 13.15
C ARG A 66 4.61 -6.07 11.75
N VAL A 67 4.23 -5.37 10.69
CA VAL A 67 4.64 -5.72 9.32
C VAL A 67 6.16 -5.68 9.17
N ALA A 68 6.81 -4.65 9.73
CA ALA A 68 8.26 -4.54 9.72
C ALA A 68 8.93 -5.69 10.51
N ASP A 69 8.41 -6.03 11.70
CA ASP A 69 8.89 -7.18 12.50
C ASP A 69 8.74 -8.50 11.75
N ASP A 70 7.61 -8.71 11.06
CA ASP A 70 7.36 -9.91 10.26
C ASP A 70 8.32 -10.03 9.07
N ILE A 71 8.70 -8.91 8.45
CA ILE A 71 9.74 -8.87 7.41
C ILE A 71 11.10 -9.23 8.01
N VAL A 72 11.48 -8.61 9.13
CA VAL A 72 12.78 -8.87 9.79
C VAL A 72 12.90 -10.32 10.25
N LYS A 73 11.82 -10.90 10.76
CA LYS A 73 11.76 -12.31 11.19
C LYS A 73 11.58 -13.30 10.03
N GLY A 74 11.50 -12.81 8.79
CA GLY A 74 11.37 -13.64 7.59
C GLY A 74 10.00 -14.32 7.43
N ARG A 75 8.98 -13.91 8.19
CA ARG A 75 7.59 -14.36 8.00
C ARG A 75 6.98 -13.79 6.74
N ILE A 76 7.40 -12.57 6.37
CA ILE A 76 7.06 -11.91 5.11
C ILE A 76 8.34 -11.78 4.30
N ARG A 77 8.34 -12.29 3.07
CA ARG A 77 9.51 -12.19 2.17
C ARG A 77 9.48 -10.86 1.43
N GLY A 78 10.65 -10.22 1.32
CA GLY A 78 10.82 -8.95 0.62
C GLY A 78 10.94 -7.78 1.59
N ARG A 79 10.63 -6.57 1.12
CA ARG A 79 10.57 -5.35 1.93
C ARG A 79 9.38 -4.50 1.53
N ILE A 80 8.99 -3.57 2.38
CA ILE A 80 8.06 -2.50 1.99
C ILE A 80 8.76 -1.64 0.93
N VAL A 81 8.17 -1.54 -0.25
CA VAL A 81 8.66 -0.71 -1.37
C VAL A 81 7.71 0.45 -1.70
N GLY A 82 6.57 0.52 -1.02
CA GLY A 82 5.58 1.57 -1.18
C GLY A 82 4.30 1.25 -0.43
N TRP A 83 3.27 2.04 -0.71
CA TRP A 83 1.93 1.90 -0.17
C TRP A 83 0.89 2.17 -1.26
N TYR A 84 -0.34 1.76 -1.01
CA TYR A 84 -1.49 2.09 -1.85
C TYR A 84 -2.67 2.50 -0.97
N HIS A 85 -3.57 3.30 -1.54
CA HIS A 85 -4.90 3.55 -1.00
C HIS A 85 -5.93 3.72 -2.13
N SER A 86 -7.22 3.67 -1.78
CA SER A 86 -8.31 3.93 -2.73
C SER A 86 -8.82 5.36 -2.61
N HIS A 87 -9.32 5.92 -3.71
CA HIS A 87 -10.06 7.18 -3.78
C HIS A 87 -11.45 6.93 -4.39
N PRO A 88 -12.44 6.48 -3.62
CA PRO A 88 -13.74 6.08 -4.18
C PRO A 88 -14.50 7.28 -4.75
N GLY A 89 -14.64 7.34 -6.08
CA GLY A 89 -15.38 8.40 -6.77
C GLY A 89 -14.63 9.73 -6.96
N LEU A 90 -13.38 9.84 -6.52
CA LEU A 90 -12.61 11.09 -6.58
C LEU A 90 -11.57 11.15 -7.72
N GLY A 91 -11.28 10.01 -8.35
CA GLY A 91 -10.22 9.89 -9.36
C GLY A 91 -8.85 9.57 -8.76
N VAL A 92 -7.80 9.59 -9.60
CA VAL A 92 -6.44 9.16 -9.19
C VAL A 92 -5.51 10.37 -9.11
N PHE A 93 -5.12 10.73 -7.90
CA PHE A 93 -4.20 11.83 -7.60
C PHE A 93 -3.57 11.64 -6.21
N MET A 94 -2.56 12.47 -5.90
CA MET A 94 -2.00 12.57 -4.54
C MET A 94 -2.54 13.83 -3.88
N SER A 95 -3.29 13.68 -2.80
CA SER A 95 -3.71 14.79 -1.94
C SER A 95 -2.52 15.41 -1.20
N VAL A 96 -2.73 16.54 -0.52
CA VAL A 96 -1.70 17.15 0.32
C VAL A 96 -1.24 16.21 1.44
N ASP A 97 -2.14 15.42 2.00
CA ASP A 97 -1.82 14.44 3.04
C ASP A 97 -1.09 13.23 2.46
N ASP A 98 -1.41 12.81 1.23
CA ASP A 98 -0.70 11.73 0.53
C ASP A 98 0.74 12.14 0.22
N LEU A 99 0.94 13.39 -0.23
CA LEU A 99 2.27 13.93 -0.51
C LEU A 99 3.13 13.99 0.76
N LYS A 100 2.56 14.46 1.88
CA LYS A 100 3.25 14.46 3.17
C LYS A 100 3.61 13.05 3.62
N THR A 101 2.67 12.12 3.49
CA THR A 101 2.88 10.70 3.84
C THR A 101 3.98 10.08 2.98
N HIS A 102 4.03 10.38 1.69
CA HIS A 102 5.02 9.81 0.77
C HIS A 102 6.44 10.40 0.94
N GLN A 103 6.55 11.62 1.47
CA GLN A 103 7.83 12.30 1.71
C GLN A 103 8.49 11.96 3.06
N THR A 104 7.74 11.32 3.97
CA THR A 104 8.20 10.95 5.31
C THR A 104 8.80 9.56 5.32
#